data_AF-A0A954A2A5-F1
#
_entry.id   AF-A0A954A2A5-F1
#
_cell.length_a   1.000
_cell.length_b   1.000
_cell.length_c   1.000
_cell.angle_alpha   90.00
_cell.angle_beta   90.00
_cell.angle_gamma   90.00
#
_symmetry.space_group_name_H-M   'P 1'
#
loop_
_entity.id
_entity.type
_entity.pdbx_description
1 polymer ?
#
loop_
_entity_poly.entity_id
_entity_poly.type
_entity_poly.pdbx_seq_one_letter_code
_entity_poly.pdbx_strand_id
1 'polypeptide(L)'
;RHQKLIEETPCAVLSEELRQAMGEAACRLAREVGYAGAGTVEFLYSEGAFYFLEMNTRLQVEHGITELRYGVDLVREQLRVASGATVAEPRAPHGHAIEVRVNAEDPENFFPSLGTVTRLYTPGGPGVRLDSVLYRGLEVTPHYDSMLGKLMVHADDRPAAIARMRRAVGELRIAGVTTSLPACLRVLADPRFRSGDYDTSVLAQVDRTIPEPVEELAALAAAVARYLGTERVGGADSAAPRGAGIAPWVLADRAERVGRRSW
;
A
#
# COMPACT_ATOMS: atom_id res chain seq x y z
N ARG A 1 -15.17 -6.24 -2.89
CA ARG A 1 -14.41 -4.97 -2.70
C ARG A 1 -13.50 -4.83 -3.91
N HIS A 2 -13.52 -3.67 -4.59
CA HIS A 2 -12.78 -3.44 -5.84
C HIS A 2 -11.76 -2.31 -5.70
N GLN A 3 -11.06 -2.26 -4.56
CA GLN A 3 -10.06 -1.23 -4.31
C GLN A 3 -8.71 -1.67 -4.88
N LYS A 4 -8.07 -0.80 -5.66
CA LYS A 4 -6.69 -1.03 -6.13
C LYS A 4 -5.75 -1.00 -4.91
N LEU A 5 -4.88 -1.99 -4.82
CA LEU A 5 -3.94 -2.17 -3.69
C LEU A 5 -2.49 -2.24 -4.18
N ILE A 6 -2.29 -2.87 -5.33
CA ILE A 6 -1.01 -2.99 -6.02
C ILE A 6 -1.25 -2.62 -7.48
N GLU A 7 -0.42 -1.72 -7.99
CA GLU A 7 -0.44 -1.27 -9.38
C GLU A 7 0.97 -1.47 -9.97
N GLU A 8 1.07 -1.83 -11.25
CA GLU A 8 2.37 -2.05 -11.90
C GLU A 8 2.39 -1.50 -13.33
N THR A 9 3.58 -1.09 -13.79
CA THR A 9 3.80 -0.63 -15.16
C THR A 9 5.17 -1.09 -15.67
N PRO A 10 5.24 -1.65 -16.89
CA PRO A 10 4.13 -1.91 -17.81
C PRO A 10 3.32 -3.16 -17.41
N CYS A 11 2.08 -3.26 -17.88
CA CYS A 11 1.28 -4.48 -17.74
C CYS A 11 2.02 -5.70 -18.34
N ALA A 12 2.16 -6.77 -17.57
CA ALA A 12 2.97 -7.94 -17.92
C ALA A 12 2.43 -8.79 -19.08
N VAL A 13 1.12 -8.76 -19.35
CA VAL A 13 0.46 -9.71 -20.28
C VAL A 13 0.06 -9.12 -21.62
N LEU A 14 0.19 -7.80 -21.81
CA LEU A 14 -0.13 -7.16 -23.09
C LEU A 14 1.05 -7.30 -24.06
N SER A 15 0.76 -7.76 -25.28
CA SER A 15 1.70 -7.64 -26.40
C SER A 15 1.96 -6.16 -26.72
N GLU A 16 3.06 -5.89 -27.42
CA GLU A 16 3.41 -4.51 -27.76
C GLU A 16 2.39 -3.90 -28.73
N GLU A 17 1.88 -4.69 -29.68
CA GLU A 17 0.85 -4.28 -30.62
C GLU A 17 -0.45 -3.90 -29.90
N LEU A 18 -0.86 -4.71 -28.93
CA LEU A 18 -2.08 -4.45 -28.16
C LEU A 18 -1.92 -3.23 -27.26
N ARG A 19 -0.74 -3.06 -26.65
CA ARG A 19 -0.40 -1.88 -25.85
C ARG A 19 -0.44 -0.61 -26.69
N GLN A 20 0.14 -0.65 -27.90
CA GLN A 20 0.11 0.49 -28.82
C GLN A 20 -1.32 0.81 -29.24
N ALA A 21 -2.11 -0.19 -29.65
CA ALA A 21 -3.50 0.00 -30.05
C ALA A 21 -4.36 0.61 -28.92
N MET A 22 -4.14 0.17 -27.68
CA MET A 22 -4.80 0.71 -26.49
C MET A 22 -4.40 2.16 -26.20
N GLY A 23 -3.10 2.47 -26.29
CA GLY A 23 -2.58 3.83 -26.14
C GLY A 23 -3.10 4.79 -27.22
N GLU A 24 -3.19 4.34 -28.46
CA GLU A 24 -3.76 5.10 -29.57
C GLU A 24 -5.26 5.34 -29.37
N ALA A 25 -6.01 4.35 -28.88
CA ALA A 25 -7.43 4.51 -28.55
C ALA A 25 -7.64 5.57 -27.46
N ALA A 26 -6.82 5.56 -26.40
CA ALA A 26 -6.85 6.57 -25.35
C ALA A 26 -6.53 7.98 -25.91
N CYS A 27 -5.51 8.10 -26.76
CA CYS A 27 -5.15 9.36 -27.39
C CYS A 27 -6.22 9.88 -28.35
N ARG A 28 -6.88 9.00 -29.12
CA ARG A 28 -8.01 9.37 -29.98
C ARG A 28 -9.16 9.95 -29.15
N LEU A 29 -9.58 9.27 -28.08
CA LEU A 29 -10.63 9.76 -27.19
C LEU A 29 -10.29 11.15 -26.64
N ALA A 30 -9.08 11.35 -26.13
CA ALA A 30 -8.64 12.63 -25.60
C ALA A 30 -8.66 13.76 -26.65
N ARG A 31 -8.29 13.47 -27.90
CA ARG A 31 -8.33 14.45 -29.00
C ARG A 31 -9.76 14.81 -29.40
N GLU A 32 -10.66 13.83 -29.52
CA GLU A 32 -12.06 14.03 -29.91
C GLU A 32 -12.80 14.97 -28.94
N VAL A 33 -12.51 14.88 -27.65
CA VAL A 33 -13.13 15.75 -26.63
C VAL A 33 -12.33 17.03 -26.35
N GLY A 34 -11.22 17.26 -27.06
CA GLY A 34 -10.33 18.40 -26.82
C GLY A 34 -9.78 18.44 -25.39
N TYR A 35 -9.43 17.27 -24.83
CA TYR A 35 -9.03 17.15 -23.43
C TYR A 35 -7.74 17.91 -23.12
N ALA A 36 -7.73 18.62 -21.98
CA ALA A 36 -6.56 19.32 -21.47
C ALA A 36 -6.32 18.99 -20.00
N GLY A 37 -5.05 18.82 -19.62
CA GLY A 37 -4.62 18.41 -18.29
C GLY A 37 -4.23 16.93 -18.22
N ALA A 38 -3.98 16.41 -17.01
CA ALA A 38 -3.73 15.00 -16.80
C ALA A 38 -5.06 14.24 -16.68
N GLY A 39 -5.13 13.09 -17.33
CA GLY A 39 -6.26 12.17 -17.24
C GLY A 39 -5.83 10.76 -17.56
N THR A 40 -6.63 9.78 -17.15
CA THR A 40 -6.39 8.36 -17.42
C THR A 40 -7.62 7.75 -18.08
N VAL A 41 -7.40 7.02 -19.16
CA VAL A 41 -8.44 6.20 -19.80
C VAL A 41 -8.27 4.77 -19.31
N GLU A 42 -9.28 4.24 -18.66
CA GLU A 42 -9.27 2.88 -18.13
C GLU A 42 -9.92 1.91 -19.12
N PHE A 43 -9.35 0.71 -19.22
CA PHE A 43 -9.83 -0.36 -20.05
C PHE A 43 -9.93 -1.66 -19.26
N LEU A 44 -10.89 -2.50 -19.62
CA LEU A 44 -10.90 -3.91 -19.23
C LEU A 44 -10.26 -4.74 -20.33
N TYR A 45 -9.41 -5.69 -19.96
CA TYR A 45 -8.80 -6.64 -20.87
C TYR A 45 -9.41 -8.04 -20.66
N SER A 46 -9.79 -8.70 -21.74
CA SER A 46 -10.27 -10.08 -21.74
C SER A 46 -9.93 -10.73 -23.07
N GLU A 47 -9.35 -11.95 -23.02
CA GLU A 47 -9.16 -12.81 -24.20
C GLU A 47 -8.49 -12.12 -25.41
N GLY A 48 -7.46 -11.29 -25.18
CA GLY A 48 -6.74 -10.61 -26.26
C GLY A 48 -7.39 -9.31 -26.75
N ALA A 49 -8.54 -8.92 -26.20
CA ALA A 49 -9.24 -7.68 -26.53
C ALA A 49 -9.29 -6.73 -25.33
N PHE A 50 -9.40 -5.43 -25.60
CA PHE A 50 -9.62 -4.41 -24.59
C PHE A 50 -10.90 -3.61 -24.85
N TYR A 51 -11.56 -3.18 -23.78
CA TYR A 51 -12.85 -2.50 -23.80
C TYR A 51 -12.77 -1.25 -22.94
N PHE A 52 -13.21 -0.11 -23.47
CA PHE A 52 -13.27 1.14 -22.71
C PHE A 52 -14.15 0.96 -21.47
N LEU A 53 -13.64 1.40 -20.31
CA LEU A 53 -14.37 1.39 -19.05
C LEU A 53 -14.79 2.80 -18.67
N GLU A 54 -13.82 3.68 -18.44
CA GLU A 54 -14.06 5.07 -18.03
C GLU A 54 -12.87 5.97 -18.35
N MET A 55 -13.07 7.28 -18.22
CA MET A 55 -12.00 8.27 -18.25
C MET A 55 -11.99 9.05 -16.93
N ASN A 56 -10.90 8.92 -16.19
CA ASN A 56 -10.61 9.73 -15.01
C ASN A 56 -9.98 11.05 -15.45
N THR A 57 -10.73 12.15 -15.34
CA THR A 57 -10.29 13.50 -15.77
C THR A 57 -9.44 14.23 -14.73
N ARG A 58 -8.56 13.48 -14.07
CA ARG A 58 -7.64 13.96 -13.03
C ARG A 58 -6.42 13.06 -12.94
N LEU A 59 -5.39 13.54 -12.25
CA LEU A 59 -4.26 12.70 -11.84
C LEU A 59 -4.76 11.58 -10.92
N GLN A 60 -4.28 10.37 -11.16
CA GLN A 60 -4.60 9.20 -10.34
C GLN A 60 -3.52 8.98 -9.26
N VAL A 61 -3.83 8.17 -8.25
CA VAL A 61 -2.92 7.92 -7.12
C VAL A 61 -1.62 7.27 -7.62
N GLU A 62 -1.79 6.31 -8.53
CA GLU A 62 -0.79 5.47 -9.19
C GLU A 62 0.06 6.19 -10.25
N HIS A 63 -0.06 7.52 -10.41
CA HIS A 63 0.73 8.25 -11.41
C HIS A 63 2.25 8.10 -11.20
N GLY A 64 2.69 7.88 -9.94
CA GLY A 64 4.10 7.86 -9.58
C GLY A 64 4.88 6.69 -10.20
N ILE A 65 4.24 5.55 -10.48
CA ILE A 65 4.91 4.46 -11.21
C ILE A 65 5.13 4.78 -12.69
N THR A 66 4.24 5.57 -13.31
CA THR A 66 4.46 6.11 -14.65
C THR A 66 5.58 7.15 -14.64
N GLU A 67 5.63 8.03 -13.64
CA GLU A 67 6.74 8.98 -13.46
C GLU A 67 8.09 8.27 -13.37
N LEU A 68 8.18 7.21 -12.57
CA LEU A 68 9.40 6.41 -12.41
C LEU A 68 9.83 5.74 -13.72
N ARG A 69 8.87 5.22 -14.50
CA ARG A 69 9.15 4.53 -15.76
C ARG A 69 9.58 5.46 -16.89
N TYR A 70 8.99 6.66 -16.96
CA TYR A 70 9.24 7.63 -18.03
C TYR A 70 10.23 8.73 -17.61
N GLY A 71 10.63 8.81 -16.34
CA GLY A 71 11.49 9.87 -15.83
C GLY A 71 10.88 11.26 -16.02
N VAL A 72 9.58 11.37 -15.78
CA VAL A 72 8.77 12.60 -15.92
C VAL A 72 8.12 12.95 -14.58
N ASP A 73 7.85 14.23 -14.35
CA ASP A 73 7.08 14.72 -13.20
C ASP A 73 5.71 15.19 -13.71
N LEU A 74 4.69 14.35 -13.54
CA LEU A 74 3.35 14.58 -14.07
C LEU A 74 2.65 15.72 -13.34
N VAL A 75 2.92 15.93 -12.05
CA VAL A 75 2.37 17.06 -11.30
C VAL A 75 2.92 18.38 -11.85
N ARG A 76 4.23 18.43 -12.11
CA ARG A 76 4.87 19.58 -12.76
C ARG A 76 4.33 19.80 -14.16
N GLU A 77 4.17 18.75 -14.97
CA GLU A 77 3.61 18.88 -16.32
C GLU A 77 2.17 19.41 -16.29
N GLN A 78 1.34 19.00 -15.32
CA GLN A 78 0.00 19.58 -15.15
C GLN A 78 0.05 21.09 -14.91
N LEU A 79 0.94 21.57 -14.04
CA LEU A 79 1.11 22.99 -13.78
C LEU A 79 1.59 23.73 -15.04
N ARG A 80 2.54 23.15 -15.80
CA ARG A 80 3.03 23.71 -17.06
C ARG A 80 1.91 23.86 -18.09
N VAL A 81 1.12 22.81 -18.30
CA VAL A 81 -0.03 22.83 -19.22
C VAL A 81 -1.07 23.86 -18.76
N ALA A 82 -1.37 23.94 -17.46
CA ALA A 82 -2.28 24.93 -16.92
C ALA A 82 -1.80 26.38 -17.14
N SER A 83 -0.48 26.60 -17.20
CA SER A 83 0.13 27.88 -17.59
C SER A 83 0.26 28.12 -19.10
N GLY A 84 -0.37 27.28 -19.93
CA GLY A 84 -0.40 27.42 -21.40
C GLY A 84 0.83 26.86 -22.13
N ALA A 85 1.70 26.13 -21.44
CA ALA A 85 2.83 25.45 -22.09
C ALA A 85 2.36 24.19 -22.85
N THR A 86 3.10 23.82 -23.89
CA THR A 86 2.90 22.55 -24.58
C THR A 86 3.46 21.38 -23.77
N VAL A 87 2.82 20.22 -23.87
CA VAL A 87 3.28 18.97 -23.25
C VAL A 87 4.62 18.58 -23.87
N ALA A 88 5.60 18.17 -23.05
CA ALA A 88 6.85 17.63 -23.55
C ALA A 88 6.65 16.22 -24.11
N GLU A 89 7.38 15.88 -25.17
CA GLU A 89 7.44 14.50 -25.66
C GLU A 89 7.92 13.56 -24.55
N PRO A 90 7.24 12.42 -24.33
CA PRO A 90 7.63 11.48 -23.30
C PRO A 90 8.98 10.86 -23.64
N ARG A 91 9.81 10.63 -22.61
CA ARG A 91 11.08 9.89 -22.78
C ARG A 91 10.76 8.44 -23.12
N ALA A 92 11.73 7.75 -23.74
CA ALA A 92 11.65 6.30 -23.89
C ALA A 92 11.50 5.66 -22.49
N PRO A 93 10.47 4.85 -22.27
CA PRO A 93 10.27 4.25 -20.96
C PRO A 93 11.34 3.18 -20.68
N HIS A 94 11.70 3.02 -19.41
CA HIS A 94 12.69 2.02 -18.99
C HIS A 94 12.22 1.23 -17.78
N GLY A 95 12.47 -0.07 -17.80
CA GLY A 95 12.28 -0.96 -16.65
C GLY A 95 10.82 -1.18 -16.26
N HIS A 96 10.64 -1.58 -14.99
CA HIS A 96 9.37 -1.92 -14.38
C HIS A 96 9.21 -1.17 -13.05
N ALA A 97 8.03 -0.58 -12.82
CA ALA A 97 7.67 0.05 -11.56
C ALA A 97 6.41 -0.55 -10.94
N ILE A 98 6.42 -0.69 -9.61
CA ILE A 98 5.30 -1.23 -8.82
C ILE A 98 4.96 -0.23 -7.71
N GLU A 99 3.68 0.01 -7.50
CA GLU A 99 3.12 0.77 -6.38
C GLU A 99 2.38 -0.19 -5.45
N VAL A 100 2.52 0.03 -4.15
CA VAL A 100 1.71 -0.58 -3.10
C VAL A 100 1.11 0.54 -2.27
N ARG A 101 -0.22 0.51 -2.09
CA ARG A 101 -0.91 1.40 -1.16
C ARG A 101 -0.69 0.95 0.27
N VAL A 102 -0.19 1.86 1.10
CA VAL A 102 0.00 1.65 2.53
C VAL A 102 -1.25 2.14 3.24
N ASN A 103 -2.20 1.25 3.50
CA ASN A 103 -3.43 1.61 4.21
C ASN A 103 -3.35 1.20 5.68
N ALA A 104 -3.92 2.03 6.56
CA ALA A 104 -4.24 1.69 7.94
C ALA A 104 -5.46 0.77 7.97
N GLU A 105 -5.29 -0.48 7.54
CA GLU A 105 -6.34 -1.48 7.49
C GLU A 105 -5.82 -2.80 8.05
N ASP A 106 -6.70 -3.60 8.64
CA ASP A 106 -6.39 -4.99 8.98
C ASP A 106 -6.18 -5.83 7.70
N PRO A 107 -5.09 -6.60 7.58
CA PRO A 107 -4.76 -7.31 6.35
C PRO A 107 -5.67 -8.52 6.04
N GLU A 108 -6.50 -8.96 6.97
CA GLU A 108 -7.40 -10.12 6.79
C GLU A 108 -8.81 -9.70 6.41
N ASN A 109 -9.32 -8.65 7.06
CA ASN A 109 -10.70 -8.18 6.90
C ASN A 109 -10.82 -6.78 6.27
N PHE A 110 -9.71 -6.05 6.14
CA PHE A 110 -9.63 -4.71 5.55
C PHE A 110 -10.52 -3.66 6.26
N PHE A 111 -10.80 -3.85 7.55
CA PHE A 111 -11.39 -2.79 8.37
C PHE A 111 -10.33 -1.74 8.72
N PRO A 112 -10.70 -0.44 8.73
CA PRO A 112 -9.78 0.62 9.12
C PRO A 112 -9.20 0.42 10.53
N SER A 113 -7.90 0.67 10.65
CA SER A 113 -7.13 0.63 11.88
C SER A 113 -6.94 2.03 12.42
N LEU A 114 -7.63 2.36 13.51
CA LEU A 114 -7.54 3.65 14.17
C LEU A 114 -6.46 3.64 15.25
N GLY A 115 -5.88 4.79 15.54
CA GLY A 115 -4.87 4.92 16.59
C GLY A 115 -3.78 5.91 16.24
N THR A 116 -2.67 5.88 16.98
CA THR A 116 -1.55 6.80 16.77
C THR A 116 -0.32 6.03 16.31
N VAL A 117 0.37 6.52 15.29
CA VAL A 117 1.66 5.98 14.86
C VAL A 117 2.71 6.25 15.95
N THR A 118 3.08 5.22 16.70
CA THR A 118 4.01 5.32 17.83
C THR A 118 5.48 5.17 17.42
N ARG A 119 5.74 4.42 16.33
CA ARG A 119 7.06 4.24 15.72
C ARG A 119 6.92 4.16 14.20
N LEU A 120 7.92 4.70 13.50
CA LEU A 120 8.01 4.70 12.05
C LEU A 120 9.47 4.48 11.64
N TYR A 121 9.71 3.50 10.78
CA TYR A 121 10.94 3.32 10.02
C TYR A 121 10.57 3.25 8.55
N THR A 122 11.12 4.15 7.75
CA THR A 122 10.83 4.25 6.32
C THR A 122 11.89 3.49 5.51
N PRO A 123 11.50 2.80 4.43
CA PRO A 123 12.44 2.14 3.54
C PRO A 123 13.25 3.16 2.73
N GLY A 124 14.34 2.70 2.13
CA GLY A 124 15.15 3.55 1.25
C GLY A 124 15.91 2.75 0.20
N GLY A 125 16.96 3.38 -0.33
CA GLY A 125 17.84 2.81 -1.34
C GLY A 125 17.41 3.06 -2.78
N PRO A 126 18.23 2.63 -3.76
CA PRO A 126 18.00 2.91 -5.16
C PRO A 126 16.67 2.36 -5.67
N GLY A 127 15.93 3.22 -6.39
CA GLY A 127 14.65 2.87 -6.98
C GLY A 127 13.53 2.63 -5.96
N VAL A 128 13.60 3.21 -4.76
CA VAL A 128 12.52 3.20 -3.77
C VAL A 128 12.05 4.63 -3.52
N ARG A 129 10.74 4.86 -3.61
CA ARG A 129 10.08 6.15 -3.37
C ARG A 129 8.91 5.93 -2.43
N LEU A 130 8.80 6.76 -1.40
CA LEU A 130 7.68 6.76 -0.48
C LEU A 130 7.04 8.15 -0.49
N ASP A 131 5.82 8.25 -1.00
CA ASP A 131 5.00 9.45 -0.86
C ASP A 131 4.00 9.17 0.25
N SER A 132 4.10 9.87 1.39
CA SER A 132 3.31 9.52 2.57
C SER A 132 2.94 10.72 3.43
N VAL A 133 1.90 10.53 4.25
CA VAL A 133 1.56 11.43 5.36
C VAL A 133 2.13 10.93 6.69
N LEU A 134 2.95 9.88 6.66
CA LEU A 134 3.43 9.17 7.84
C LEU A 134 4.46 9.98 8.61
N TYR A 135 4.20 10.19 9.90
CA TYR A 135 5.17 10.67 10.88
C TYR A 135 4.84 10.08 12.25
N ARG A 136 5.82 10.02 13.15
CA ARG A 136 5.60 9.59 14.52
C ARG A 136 4.68 10.60 15.23
N GLY A 137 3.59 10.11 15.81
CA GLY A 137 2.55 10.93 16.42
C GLY A 137 1.35 11.21 15.52
N LEU A 138 1.36 10.76 14.26
CA LEU A 138 0.18 10.84 13.38
C LEU A 138 -0.99 10.07 14.00
N GLU A 139 -2.12 10.74 14.17
CA GLU A 139 -3.39 10.13 14.57
C GLU A 139 -4.19 9.71 13.32
N VAL A 140 -4.50 8.41 13.24
CA VAL A 140 -5.37 7.82 12.23
C VAL A 140 -6.80 7.85 12.75
N THR A 141 -7.63 8.68 12.12
CA THR A 141 -9.01 8.96 12.53
C THR A 141 -10.01 8.30 11.56
N PRO A 142 -11.28 8.09 11.97
CA PRO A 142 -12.28 7.49 11.09
C PRO A 142 -12.86 8.47 10.06
N HIS A 143 -12.36 9.70 9.99
CA HIS A 143 -12.97 10.78 9.20
C HIS A 143 -12.48 10.83 7.74
N TYR A 144 -11.36 10.16 7.44
CA TYR A 144 -10.73 10.18 6.13
C TYR A 144 -10.42 8.75 5.64
N ASP A 145 -9.93 8.64 4.41
CA ASP A 145 -9.41 7.38 3.90
C ASP A 145 -8.26 6.88 4.81
N SER A 146 -8.19 5.56 4.94
CA SER A 146 -7.14 4.82 5.62
C SER A 146 -5.77 4.91 4.95
N MET A 147 -5.64 5.49 3.76
CA MET A 147 -4.37 5.57 3.04
C MET A 147 -3.34 6.44 3.78
N LEU A 148 -2.27 5.81 4.26
CA LEU A 148 -1.14 6.43 4.96
C LEU A 148 -0.04 6.88 3.99
N GLY A 149 -0.01 6.30 2.79
CA GLY A 149 0.92 6.65 1.73
C GLY A 149 0.95 5.61 0.62
N LYS A 150 1.86 5.83 -0.32
CA LYS A 150 2.15 4.92 -1.43
C LYS A 150 3.64 4.61 -1.47
N LEU A 151 3.95 3.33 -1.43
CA LEU A 151 5.31 2.82 -1.56
C LEU A 151 5.50 2.37 -3.00
N MET A 152 6.44 3.01 -3.70
CA MET A 152 6.74 2.72 -5.09
C MET A 152 8.17 2.21 -5.22
N VAL A 153 8.37 1.28 -6.14
CA VAL A 153 9.70 0.83 -6.54
C VAL A 153 9.86 0.82 -8.04
N HIS A 154 11.10 0.96 -8.50
CA HIS A 154 11.50 0.84 -9.90
C HIS A 154 12.72 -0.08 -10.03
N ALA A 155 12.78 -0.83 -11.12
CA ALA A 155 13.82 -1.81 -11.41
C ALA A 155 14.02 -1.98 -12.92
N ASP A 156 15.07 -2.68 -13.31
CA ASP A 156 15.35 -3.01 -14.72
C ASP A 156 14.31 -3.99 -15.30
N ASP A 157 13.75 -4.87 -14.47
CA ASP A 157 12.73 -5.84 -14.88
C ASP A 157 11.70 -6.12 -13.78
N ARG A 158 10.64 -6.85 -14.15
CA ARG A 158 9.53 -7.17 -13.25
C ARG A 158 9.97 -8.02 -12.04
N PRO A 159 10.72 -9.13 -12.19
CA PRO A 159 11.21 -9.90 -11.04
C PRO A 159 12.02 -9.06 -10.05
N ALA A 160 12.91 -8.18 -10.53
CA ALA A 160 13.69 -7.28 -9.70
C ALA A 160 12.81 -6.23 -9.02
N ALA A 161 11.77 -5.71 -9.68
CA ALA A 161 10.79 -4.80 -9.06
C ALA A 161 10.03 -5.50 -7.93
N ILE A 162 9.55 -6.73 -8.14
CA ILE A 162 8.88 -7.53 -7.11
C ILE A 162 9.82 -7.78 -5.93
N ALA A 163 11.07 -8.19 -6.17
CA ALA A 163 12.06 -8.41 -5.12
C ALA A 163 12.35 -7.13 -4.34
N ARG A 164 12.51 -6.00 -5.03
CA ARG A 164 12.72 -4.68 -4.41
C ARG A 164 11.51 -4.24 -3.59
N MET A 165 10.28 -4.45 -4.08
CA MET A 165 9.06 -4.12 -3.35
C MET A 165 8.96 -4.95 -2.06
N ARG A 166 9.21 -6.26 -2.13
CA ARG A 166 9.22 -7.14 -0.94
C ARG A 166 10.23 -6.67 0.11
N ARG A 167 11.43 -6.27 -0.32
CA ARG A 167 12.45 -5.67 0.58
C ARG A 167 11.94 -4.38 1.21
N ALA A 168 11.47 -3.44 0.39
CA ALA A 168 11.01 -2.13 0.85
C ALA A 168 9.82 -2.24 1.82
N VAL A 169 8.88 -3.15 1.58
CA VAL A 169 7.79 -3.44 2.52
C VAL A 169 8.31 -4.05 3.83
N GLY A 170 9.31 -4.93 3.78
CA GLY A 170 9.93 -5.50 5.00
C GLY A 170 10.73 -4.49 5.83
N GLU A 171 11.26 -3.44 5.19
CA GLU A 171 11.96 -2.32 5.84
C GLU A 171 10.98 -1.28 6.43
N LEU A 172 9.80 -1.11 5.81
CA LEU A 172 8.75 -0.19 6.29
C LEU A 172 8.11 -0.74 7.57
N ARG A 173 8.45 -0.14 8.71
CA ARG A 173 7.88 -0.53 10.01
C ARG A 173 7.01 0.59 10.58
N ILE A 174 5.73 0.30 10.75
CA ILE A 174 4.74 1.20 11.34
C ILE A 174 4.20 0.51 12.58
N ALA A 175 4.25 1.17 13.74
CA ALA A 175 3.72 0.65 14.99
C ALA A 175 2.60 1.57 15.53
N GLY A 176 1.62 0.98 16.22
CA GLY A 176 0.47 1.68 16.79
C GLY A 176 -0.81 1.58 15.95
N VAL A 177 -0.69 1.21 14.67
CA VAL A 177 -1.80 0.84 13.79
C VAL A 177 -1.42 -0.40 12.97
N THR A 178 -2.41 -1.19 12.57
CA THR A 178 -2.25 -2.28 11.60
C THR A 178 -2.27 -1.73 10.17
N THR A 179 -1.66 -2.46 9.23
CA THR A 179 -1.62 -2.04 7.83
C THR A 179 -1.95 -3.16 6.86
N SER A 180 -2.36 -2.81 5.64
CA SER A 180 -2.63 -3.73 4.53
C SER A 180 -1.37 -4.38 3.94
N LEU A 181 -0.17 -3.97 4.37
CA LEU A 181 1.11 -4.43 3.84
C LEU A 181 1.32 -5.96 3.87
N PRO A 182 0.93 -6.70 4.92
CA PRO A 182 1.03 -8.15 4.93
C PRO A 182 0.23 -8.81 3.80
N ALA A 183 -0.98 -8.31 3.49
CA ALA A 183 -1.76 -8.82 2.36
C ALA A 183 -1.03 -8.57 1.03
N CYS A 184 -0.41 -7.40 0.87
CA CYS A 184 0.39 -7.07 -0.29
C CYS A 184 1.60 -8.01 -0.45
N LEU A 185 2.30 -8.33 0.65
CA LEU A 185 3.43 -9.27 0.64
C LEU A 185 3.02 -10.67 0.17
N ARG A 186 1.82 -11.12 0.55
CA ARG A 186 1.28 -12.42 0.11
C ARG A 186 0.98 -12.40 -1.39
N VAL A 187 0.36 -11.33 -1.90
CA VAL A 187 0.13 -11.16 -3.35
C VAL A 187 1.47 -11.15 -4.10
N LEU A 188 2.46 -10.38 -3.65
CA LEU A 188 3.80 -10.34 -4.25
C LEU A 188 4.57 -11.67 -4.16
N ALA A 189 4.19 -12.57 -3.25
CA ALA A 189 4.74 -13.92 -3.15
C ALA A 189 4.06 -14.91 -4.10
N ASP A 190 2.80 -14.65 -4.46
CA ASP A 190 1.93 -15.59 -5.15
C ASP A 190 2.49 -15.92 -6.54
N PRO A 191 2.60 -17.22 -6.90
CA PRO A 191 3.09 -17.63 -8.21
C PRO A 191 2.31 -17.03 -9.39
N ARG A 192 0.98 -16.84 -9.26
CA ARG A 192 0.11 -16.26 -10.30
C ARG A 192 0.42 -14.78 -10.51
N PHE A 193 0.58 -14.04 -9.42
CA PHE A 193 1.00 -12.65 -9.52
C PHE A 193 2.38 -12.55 -10.18
N ARG A 194 3.33 -13.42 -9.79
CA ARG A 194 4.70 -13.43 -10.33
C ARG A 194 4.78 -13.85 -11.80
N SER A 195 3.92 -14.76 -12.26
CA SER A 195 3.83 -15.11 -13.69
C SER A 195 3.13 -14.04 -14.52
N GLY A 196 2.28 -13.21 -13.90
CA GLY A 196 1.41 -12.26 -14.60
C GLY A 196 0.04 -12.84 -14.95
N ASP A 197 -0.18 -14.14 -14.67
CA ASP A 197 -1.44 -14.83 -14.89
C ASP A 197 -2.40 -14.61 -13.72
N TYR A 198 -2.94 -13.40 -13.63
CA TYR A 198 -3.87 -13.01 -12.59
C TYR A 198 -4.93 -12.05 -13.12
N ASP A 199 -6.06 -12.00 -12.42
CA ASP A 199 -7.14 -11.05 -12.69
C ASP A 199 -7.47 -10.24 -11.42
N THR A 200 -8.56 -9.48 -11.49
CA THR A 200 -9.03 -8.62 -10.39
C THR A 200 -9.39 -9.37 -9.10
N SER A 201 -9.48 -10.70 -9.13
CA SER A 201 -9.82 -11.55 -7.98
C SER A 201 -8.60 -12.09 -7.22
N VAL A 202 -7.37 -11.83 -7.68
CA VAL A 202 -6.13 -12.41 -7.12
C VAL A 202 -6.05 -12.32 -5.59
N LEU A 203 -6.43 -11.18 -5.00
CA LEU A 203 -6.41 -10.98 -3.55
C LEU A 203 -7.31 -11.95 -2.77
N ALA A 204 -8.44 -12.36 -3.36
CA ALA A 204 -9.34 -13.33 -2.75
C ALA A 204 -8.79 -14.77 -2.83
N GLN A 205 -7.89 -15.02 -3.78
CA GLN A 205 -7.36 -16.36 -4.05
C GLN A 205 -6.00 -16.63 -3.40
N VAL A 206 -5.34 -15.59 -2.88
CA VAL A 206 -4.04 -15.71 -2.20
C VAL A 206 -4.20 -16.46 -0.89
N ASP A 207 -3.29 -17.40 -0.63
CA ASP A 207 -3.21 -18.14 0.63
C ASP A 207 -3.01 -17.17 1.80
N ARG A 208 -3.88 -17.26 2.80
CA ARG A 208 -3.88 -16.39 3.99
C ARG A 208 -3.25 -17.07 5.21
N THR A 209 -2.76 -18.30 5.04
CA THR A 209 -2.15 -19.05 6.12
C THR A 209 -0.98 -18.25 6.69
N ILE A 210 -1.12 -17.85 7.96
CA ILE A 210 -0.03 -17.25 8.71
C ILE A 210 0.92 -18.40 9.05
N PRO A 211 2.20 -18.35 8.65
CA PRO A 211 3.16 -19.34 9.13
C PRO A 211 3.13 -19.34 10.66
N GLU A 212 2.87 -20.50 11.26
CA GLU A 212 2.94 -20.67 12.71
C GLU A 212 4.24 -20.03 13.21
N PRO A 213 4.22 -19.17 14.24
CA PRO A 213 5.44 -18.59 14.76
C PRO A 213 6.37 -19.74 15.13
N VAL A 214 7.59 -19.71 14.59
CA VAL A 214 8.64 -20.64 14.97
C VAL A 214 8.69 -20.62 16.51
N GLU A 215 8.62 -21.78 17.18
CA GLU A 215 8.48 -21.86 18.65
C GLU A 215 9.44 -20.94 19.39
N GLU A 216 10.65 -20.76 18.87
CA GLU A 216 11.68 -19.85 19.38
C GLU A 216 11.24 -18.38 19.39
N LEU A 217 10.54 -17.90 18.36
CA LEU A 217 10.05 -16.53 18.28
C LEU A 217 8.90 -16.29 19.25
N ALA A 218 7.99 -17.27 19.39
CA ALA A 218 6.92 -17.22 20.38
C ALA A 218 7.50 -17.24 21.81
N ALA A 219 8.49 -18.09 22.06
CA ALA A 219 9.20 -18.17 23.34
C ALA A 219 9.96 -16.89 23.66
N LEU A 220 10.63 -16.29 22.67
CA LEU A 220 11.33 -15.01 22.81
C LEU A 220 10.35 -13.86 23.09
N ALA A 221 9.24 -13.78 22.34
CA ALA A 221 8.20 -12.78 22.59
C ALA A 221 7.61 -12.92 24.00
N ALA A 222 7.35 -14.15 24.45
CA ALA A 222 6.88 -14.43 25.81
C ALA A 222 7.94 -14.10 26.88
N ALA A 223 9.22 -14.33 26.62
CA ALA A 223 10.32 -13.96 27.51
C ALA A 223 10.46 -12.44 27.62
N VAL A 224 10.42 -11.71 26.51
CA VAL A 224 10.45 -10.23 26.47
C VAL A 224 9.22 -9.66 27.17
N ALA A 225 8.02 -10.19 26.91
CA ALA A 225 6.80 -9.74 27.58
C ALA A 225 6.87 -9.94 29.10
N ARG A 226 7.42 -11.07 29.57
CA ARG A 226 7.67 -11.29 31.01
C ARG A 226 8.70 -10.32 31.56
N TYR A 227 9.82 -10.10 30.87
CA TYR A 227 10.88 -9.19 31.31
C TYR A 227 10.38 -7.74 31.43
N LEU A 228 9.67 -7.24 30.42
CA LEU A 228 9.05 -5.91 30.45
C LEU A 228 7.92 -5.83 31.49
N GLY A 229 7.22 -6.94 31.74
CA GLY A 229 6.25 -7.06 32.82
C GLY A 229 6.89 -7.03 34.21
N THR A 230 8.08 -7.61 34.38
CA THR A 230 8.81 -7.61 35.66
C THR A 230 9.37 -6.24 36.01
N GLU A 231 9.74 -5.38 35.05
CA GLU A 231 10.13 -4.00 35.36
C GLU A 231 8.97 -3.16 35.94
N ARG A 232 7.71 -3.48 35.60
CA ARG A 232 6.54 -2.84 36.22
C ARG A 232 6.24 -3.34 37.64
N VAL A 233 6.81 -4.48 38.05
CA VAL A 233 6.58 -5.10 39.37
C VAL A 233 7.74 -4.79 40.35
N GLY A 234 8.81 -4.15 39.89
CA GLY A 234 9.93 -3.70 40.74
C GLY A 234 9.63 -2.50 41.66
N GLY A 235 8.39 -2.05 41.75
CA GLY A 235 8.01 -0.89 42.56
C GLY A 235 6.57 -0.93 43.06
N ALA A 236 6.21 -1.92 43.89
CA ALA A 236 5.26 -1.78 45.00
C ALA A 236 4.96 -3.14 45.63
N ASP A 237 5.13 -3.20 46.95
CA ASP A 237 4.87 -4.34 47.82
C ASP A 237 3.39 -4.75 47.92
N SER A 238 3.21 -6.07 48.04
CA SER A 238 2.26 -6.77 48.92
C SER A 238 0.77 -6.97 48.55
N ALA A 239 0.35 -8.23 48.79
CA ALA A 239 -0.98 -8.77 49.06
C ALA A 239 -1.92 -9.13 47.88
N ALA A 240 -2.10 -10.45 47.70
CA ALA A 240 -3.29 -11.05 47.09
C ALA A 240 -4.20 -11.62 48.22
N PRO A 241 -5.53 -11.68 48.01
CA PRO A 241 -6.09 -12.99 47.69
C PRO A 241 -7.16 -13.02 46.58
N ARG A 242 -7.48 -14.26 46.21
CA ARG A 242 -8.12 -14.78 44.99
C ARG A 242 -9.63 -14.47 44.88
N GLY A 243 -10.07 -14.21 43.65
CA GLY A 243 -11.47 -14.25 43.21
C GLY A 243 -11.53 -14.16 41.67
N ALA A 244 -12.27 -15.06 41.03
CA ALA A 244 -12.29 -15.25 39.58
C ALA A 244 -12.83 -14.02 38.81
N GLY A 245 -12.20 -13.68 37.68
CA GLY A 245 -12.83 -12.86 36.63
C GLY A 245 -11.92 -11.84 35.93
N ILE A 246 -11.73 -12.04 34.61
CA ILE A 246 -11.27 -11.09 33.59
C ILE A 246 -9.75 -10.75 33.59
N ALA A 247 -9.11 -10.93 32.42
CA ALA A 247 -7.68 -10.70 32.21
C ALA A 247 -7.31 -9.19 32.35
N PRO A 248 -6.14 -8.84 32.93
CA PRO A 248 -5.74 -7.44 33.20
C PRO A 248 -5.66 -6.51 31.97
N TRP A 249 -5.41 -7.05 30.78
CA TRP A 249 -5.38 -6.28 29.53
C TRP A 249 -6.79 -5.97 28.99
N VAL A 250 -7.81 -6.74 29.39
CA VAL A 250 -9.23 -6.46 29.10
C VAL A 250 -9.78 -5.37 30.03
N LEU A 251 -9.18 -5.18 31.21
CA LEU A 251 -9.49 -4.08 32.14
C LEU A 251 -8.76 -2.77 31.76
N ALA A 252 -7.55 -2.86 31.21
CA ALA A 252 -6.80 -1.69 30.73
C ALA A 252 -7.51 -0.95 29.58
N ASP A 253 -8.11 -1.67 28.63
CA ASP A 253 -8.90 -1.07 27.53
C ASP A 253 -10.25 -0.49 28.02
N ARG A 254 -10.81 -1.00 29.14
CA ARG A 254 -12.03 -0.46 29.76
C ARG A 254 -11.78 0.79 30.61
N ALA A 255 -10.61 0.91 31.25
CA ALA A 255 -10.27 2.07 32.07
C ALA A 255 -10.00 3.32 31.21
N GLU A 256 -9.38 3.18 30.04
CA GLU A 256 -9.13 4.32 29.13
C GLU A 256 -10.39 4.81 28.40
N ARG A 257 -11.39 3.93 28.18
CA ARG A 257 -12.65 4.32 27.51
C ARG A 257 -13.65 5.05 28.42
N VAL A 258 -13.51 4.98 29.75
CA VAL A 258 -14.45 5.62 30.70
C VAL A 258 -14.02 7.04 31.09
N GLY A 259 -12.78 7.45 30.80
CA GLY A 259 -12.23 8.76 31.19
C GLY A 259 -12.56 9.95 30.28
N ARG A 260 -13.22 9.76 29.13
CA ARG A 260 -13.61 10.85 28.21
C ARG A 260 -15.09 10.82 27.87
N ARG A 261 -15.94 10.95 28.88
CA ARG A 261 -17.29 11.49 28.75
C ARG A 261 -17.59 12.41 29.93
N SER A 262 -17.47 13.71 29.71
CA SER A 262 -18.23 14.71 30.44
C SER A 262 -18.58 15.81 29.45
N TRP A 263 -19.85 16.20 29.53
CA TRP A 263 -20.55 17.30 28.88
C TRP A 263 -19.74 18.57 28.61
#